data_AF-A0A381X1X7-F1
#
_entry.id   AF-A0A381X1X7-F1
#
_cell.length_a   1.000
_cell.length_b   1.000
_cell.length_c   1.000
_cell.angle_alpha   90.00
_cell.angle_beta   90.00
_cell.angle_gamma   90.00
#
_symmetry.space_group_name_H-M   'P 1'
#
loop_
_entity.id
_entity.type
_entity.pdbx_description
1 polymer ?
#
loop_
_entity_poly.entity_id
_entity_poly.type
_entity_poly.pdbx_seq_one_letter_code
_entity_poly.pdbx_strand_id
1 'polypeptide(L)'
;KQAKGGWDKKVGAHERVEGIELISSVSLVDQAPIGRSPRSNPVTYLKAFDPIRQLFASTKEAKVRGLTASHFSFNVSGGRCDVCEGEGVIRVEMQFLADVFVPCDECEGARFKPDVLDVTYRGRRVDQVLDMTVHEALSFFNNSPKILRRLRVLDEIGLSYLRLGQPATTLSGGEAQRIKIASHLTGQGSDRTLYILDEPTTGLHFDDIAKLLGAFKKLLDVGHTLLVIEHNLDVVKTADWVIDLGPEGGHEGGRLVAAGTPEQVAQVQESYTGQHLRDVLGSGRSNAYAT
;
A
#
# COMPACT_ATOMS: atom_id res chain seq x y z
N LYS A 1 22.55 10.81 -3.52
CA LYS A 1 21.12 10.77 -3.13
C LYS A 1 20.44 9.74 -4.03
N GLN A 2 19.84 8.68 -3.48
CA GLN A 2 19.24 7.62 -4.31
C GLN A 2 18.05 8.20 -5.10
N ALA A 3 18.27 8.52 -6.38
CA ALA A 3 17.20 8.71 -7.33
C ALA A 3 16.58 7.33 -7.63
N LYS A 4 15.78 6.82 -6.70
CA LYS A 4 14.94 5.63 -6.93
C LYS A 4 13.65 6.10 -7.60
N GLY A 5 13.78 6.49 -8.87
CA GLY A 5 12.67 6.94 -9.70
C GLY A 5 13.22 7.64 -10.93
N GLY A 6 13.26 6.93 -12.06
CA GLY A 6 13.36 7.60 -13.36
C GLY A 6 12.04 8.33 -13.59
N TRP A 7 12.11 9.64 -13.78
CA TRP A 7 10.95 10.44 -14.18
C TRP A 7 11.06 10.67 -15.68
N ASP A 8 10.35 9.86 -16.46
CA ASP A 8 10.30 9.96 -17.94
C ASP A 8 9.34 11.07 -18.43
N LYS A 9 8.74 11.84 -17.52
CA LYS A 9 7.82 12.93 -17.85
C LYS A 9 8.56 14.27 -17.92
N LYS A 10 8.07 15.14 -18.79
CA LYS A 10 8.55 16.52 -18.92
C LYS A 10 8.35 17.26 -17.59
N VAL A 11 9.44 17.73 -17.00
CA VAL A 11 9.40 18.54 -15.77
C VAL A 11 8.75 19.90 -16.10
N GLY A 12 7.90 20.39 -15.20
CA GLY A 12 7.28 21.71 -15.33
C GLY A 12 8.32 22.83 -15.29
N ALA A 13 8.07 23.92 -16.03
CA ALA A 13 8.92 25.10 -16.00
C ALA A 13 8.91 25.72 -14.60
N HIS A 14 10.09 25.95 -14.04
CA HIS A 14 10.30 26.60 -12.74
C HIS A 14 11.65 27.31 -12.75
N GLU A 15 11.83 28.33 -11.92
CA GLU A 15 13.10 29.07 -11.84
C GLU A 15 14.15 28.31 -11.02
N ARG A 16 13.79 27.90 -9.80
CA ARG A 16 14.66 27.13 -8.88
C ARG A 16 13.86 26.46 -7.78
N VAL A 17 14.47 25.48 -7.13
CA VAL A 17 13.94 24.80 -5.93
C VAL A 17 14.97 24.96 -4.80
N GLU A 18 14.55 25.54 -3.68
CA GLU A 18 15.37 25.75 -2.49
C GLU A 18 14.96 24.75 -1.38
N GLY A 19 15.88 24.43 -0.45
CA GLY A 19 15.58 23.56 0.70
C GLY A 19 15.65 22.05 0.43
N ILE A 20 16.19 21.61 -0.72
CA ILE A 20 16.27 20.18 -1.10
C ILE A 20 17.23 19.38 -0.20
N GLU A 21 18.08 20.06 0.55
CA GLU A 21 18.97 19.52 1.58
C GLU A 21 18.24 19.15 2.88
N LEU A 22 17.03 19.67 3.09
CA LEU A 22 16.20 19.37 4.27
C LEU A 22 15.56 17.98 4.18
N ILE A 23 15.46 17.42 2.97
CA ILE A 23 14.88 16.10 2.68
C ILE A 23 15.94 15.12 2.20
N SER A 24 15.86 13.89 2.71
CA SER A 24 16.76 12.79 2.37
C SER A 24 16.31 12.07 1.10
N SER A 25 15.00 11.94 0.90
CA SER A 25 14.41 11.28 -0.27
C SER A 25 12.97 11.76 -0.53
N VAL A 26 12.47 11.51 -1.73
CA VAL A 26 11.08 11.79 -2.14
C VAL A 26 10.45 10.47 -2.58
N SER A 27 9.24 10.18 -2.11
CA SER A 27 8.46 8.99 -2.48
C SER A 27 7.08 9.40 -2.98
N LEU A 28 6.80 9.10 -4.24
CA LEU A 28 5.46 9.27 -4.81
C LEU A 28 4.62 8.03 -4.49
N VAL A 29 3.46 8.24 -3.90
CA VAL A 29 2.50 7.19 -3.54
C VAL A 29 1.21 7.40 -4.33
N ASP A 30 1.22 6.89 -5.56
CA ASP A 30 0.10 6.92 -6.49
C ASP A 30 -0.73 5.62 -6.47
N GLN A 31 -1.82 5.61 -7.23
CA GLN A 31 -2.70 4.44 -7.40
C GLN A 31 -2.17 3.42 -8.41
N ALA A 32 -0.94 3.57 -8.92
CA ALA A 32 -0.36 2.60 -9.85
C ALA A 32 -0.27 1.21 -9.20
N PRO A 33 -0.41 0.11 -9.96
CA PRO A 33 -0.34 -1.24 -9.41
C PRO A 33 0.98 -1.50 -8.66
N ILE A 34 0.93 -2.22 -7.54
CA ILE A 34 2.15 -2.62 -6.79
C ILE A 34 3.02 -3.64 -7.54
N GLY A 35 2.47 -4.25 -8.59
CA GLY A 35 3.15 -5.17 -9.50
C GLY A 35 2.28 -5.48 -10.71
N ARG A 36 2.92 -5.96 -11.79
CA ARG A 36 2.25 -6.27 -13.07
C ARG A 36 2.06 -7.77 -13.32
N SER A 37 2.48 -8.62 -12.39
CA SER A 37 2.36 -10.08 -12.48
C SER A 37 1.60 -10.61 -11.27
N PRO A 38 0.87 -11.74 -11.41
CA PRO A 38 0.24 -12.46 -10.31
C PRO A 38 1.20 -12.89 -9.19
N ARG A 39 2.51 -12.92 -9.44
CA ARG A 39 3.53 -13.20 -8.42
C ARG A 39 3.68 -12.07 -7.39
N SER A 40 3.32 -10.85 -7.77
CA SER A 40 3.28 -9.72 -6.83
C SER A 40 1.99 -9.79 -6.02
N ASN A 41 2.08 -9.64 -4.70
CA ASN A 41 0.94 -9.70 -3.78
C ASN A 41 1.29 -8.96 -2.48
N PRO A 42 0.33 -8.74 -1.56
CA PRO A 42 0.57 -7.98 -0.33
C PRO A 42 1.77 -8.49 0.48
N VAL A 43 1.92 -9.81 0.66
CA VAL A 43 3.00 -10.36 1.51
C VAL A 43 4.37 -10.35 0.85
N THR A 44 4.46 -10.45 -0.47
CA THR A 44 5.75 -10.28 -1.17
C THR A 44 6.17 -8.82 -1.15
N TYR A 45 5.23 -7.91 -1.36
CA TYR A 45 5.49 -6.46 -1.36
C TYR A 45 5.98 -5.97 0.01
N LEU A 46 5.33 -6.38 1.09
CA LEU A 46 5.74 -6.06 2.47
C LEU A 46 6.91 -6.92 2.99
N LYS A 47 7.44 -7.83 2.18
CA LYS A 47 8.44 -8.83 2.58
C LYS A 47 8.04 -9.63 3.83
N ALA A 48 6.73 -9.83 4.02
CA ALA A 48 6.16 -10.68 5.06
C ALA A 48 6.26 -12.16 4.67
N PHE A 49 6.38 -12.46 3.38
CA PHE A 49 6.50 -13.83 2.91
C PHE A 49 7.84 -14.49 3.30
N ASP A 50 8.93 -13.72 3.39
CA ASP A 50 10.25 -14.25 3.78
C ASP A 50 10.24 -14.96 5.15
N PRO A 51 9.78 -14.34 6.24
CA PRO A 51 9.68 -15.04 7.53
C PRO A 51 8.64 -16.17 7.51
N ILE A 52 7.58 -16.09 6.70
CA ILE A 52 6.62 -17.20 6.52
C ILE A 52 7.33 -18.42 5.92
N ARG A 53 8.10 -18.24 4.84
CA ARG A 53 8.87 -19.32 4.19
C ARG A 53 9.90 -19.94 5.13
N GLN A 54 10.57 -19.11 5.95
CA GLN A 54 11.50 -19.60 6.97
C GLN A 54 10.80 -20.45 8.03
N LEU A 55 9.57 -20.09 8.41
CA LEU A 55 8.77 -20.85 9.36
C LEU A 55 8.40 -22.23 8.81
N PHE A 56 7.93 -22.31 7.56
CA PHE A 56 7.65 -23.57 6.88
C PHE A 56 8.90 -24.44 6.73
N ALA A 57 10.04 -23.87 6.38
CA ALA A 57 11.31 -24.61 6.29
C ALA A 57 11.83 -25.09 7.67
N SER A 58 11.34 -24.52 8.77
CA SER A 58 11.74 -24.92 10.12
C SER A 58 10.98 -26.13 10.67
N THR A 59 9.90 -26.55 10.01
CA THR A 59 9.08 -27.70 10.43
C THR A 59 9.88 -29.01 10.34
N LYS A 60 9.43 -30.03 11.09
CA LYS A 60 10.12 -31.32 11.13
C LYS A 60 10.03 -32.00 9.77
N GLU A 61 8.86 -31.93 9.14
CA GLU A 61 8.53 -32.48 7.83
C GLU A 61 9.43 -31.87 6.75
N ALA A 62 9.59 -30.55 6.73
CA ALA A 62 10.48 -29.87 5.79
C ALA A 62 11.94 -30.30 5.98
N LYS A 63 12.41 -30.36 7.23
CA LYS A 63 13.80 -30.75 7.54
C LYS A 63 14.13 -32.17 7.11
N VAL A 64 13.23 -33.12 7.37
CA VAL A 64 13.41 -34.52 6.96
C VAL A 64 13.50 -34.66 5.44
N ARG A 65 12.72 -33.86 4.70
CA ARG A 65 12.71 -33.85 3.23
C ARG A 65 13.78 -32.94 2.61
N GLY A 66 14.63 -32.29 3.42
CA GLY A 66 15.65 -31.36 2.92
C GLY A 66 15.10 -30.08 2.29
N LEU A 67 13.84 -29.71 2.58
CA LEU A 67 13.19 -28.53 2.03
C LEU A 67 13.64 -27.27 2.77
N THR A 68 14.22 -26.34 2.02
CA THR A 68 14.67 -25.03 2.51
C THR A 68 13.63 -23.93 2.23
N ALA A 69 13.84 -22.74 2.78
CA ALA A 69 12.93 -21.59 2.57
C ALA A 69 12.77 -21.20 1.08
N SER A 70 13.72 -21.54 0.19
CA SER A 70 13.58 -21.31 -1.25
C SER A 70 12.51 -22.19 -1.88
N HIS A 71 12.30 -23.41 -1.38
CA HIS A 71 11.27 -24.33 -1.89
C HIS A 71 9.86 -23.79 -1.64
N PHE A 72 9.66 -23.03 -0.55
CA PHE A 72 8.39 -22.36 -0.25
C PHE A 72 8.21 -21.02 -0.97
N SER A 73 9.07 -20.68 -1.95
CA SER A 73 8.94 -19.48 -2.76
C SER A 73 8.42 -19.80 -4.15
N PHE A 74 7.26 -19.25 -4.51
CA PHE A 74 6.72 -19.36 -5.87
C PHE A 74 7.49 -18.51 -6.91
N ASN A 75 8.43 -17.66 -6.47
CA ASN A 75 9.23 -16.81 -7.35
C ASN A 75 10.51 -17.48 -7.91
N VAL A 76 10.90 -18.64 -7.37
CA VAL A 76 12.14 -19.33 -7.75
C VAL A 76 11.84 -20.79 -8.09
N SER A 77 12.65 -21.37 -8.98
CA SER A 77 12.57 -22.79 -9.28
C SER A 77 12.92 -23.65 -8.06
N GLY A 78 12.50 -24.91 -8.10
CA GLY A 78 12.64 -25.86 -6.99
C GLY A 78 11.27 -26.35 -6.55
N GLY A 79 10.60 -25.57 -5.69
CA GLY A 79 9.32 -25.96 -5.10
C GLY A 79 8.05 -25.37 -5.73
N ARG A 80 8.17 -24.38 -6.62
CA ARG A 80 7.03 -23.82 -7.37
C ARG A 80 6.52 -24.78 -8.43
N CYS A 81 5.26 -24.65 -8.83
CA CYS A 81 4.74 -25.32 -10.03
C CYS A 81 5.49 -24.85 -11.28
N ASP A 82 5.97 -25.79 -12.09
CA ASP A 82 6.76 -25.47 -13.29
C ASP A 82 5.87 -25.02 -14.46
N VAL A 83 4.62 -25.50 -14.54
CA VAL A 83 3.67 -25.20 -15.63
C VAL A 83 3.23 -23.74 -15.63
N CYS A 84 2.75 -23.24 -14.49
CA CYS A 84 2.40 -21.82 -14.33
C CYS A 84 3.57 -20.97 -13.80
N GLU A 85 4.76 -21.56 -13.68
CA GLU A 85 5.94 -20.94 -13.07
C GLU A 85 5.66 -20.23 -11.72
N GLY A 86 4.77 -20.80 -10.91
CA GLY A 86 4.38 -20.24 -9.60
C GLY A 86 3.39 -19.08 -9.63
N GLU A 87 2.81 -18.72 -10.79
CA GLU A 87 1.72 -17.72 -10.84
C GLU A 87 0.40 -18.29 -10.29
N GLY A 88 0.19 -19.60 -10.43
CA GLY A 88 -1.07 -20.28 -10.08
C GLY A 88 -2.18 -20.11 -11.11
N VAL A 89 -1.95 -19.25 -12.11
CA VAL A 89 -2.87 -18.99 -13.21
C VAL A 89 -2.13 -19.07 -14.54
N ILE A 90 -2.87 -19.32 -15.61
CA ILE A 90 -2.40 -19.25 -16.99
C ILE A 90 -3.11 -18.07 -17.66
N ARG A 91 -2.33 -17.21 -18.33
CA ARG A 91 -2.86 -16.09 -19.10
C ARG A 91 -3.34 -16.59 -20.46
N VAL A 92 -4.63 -16.44 -20.73
CA VAL A 92 -5.25 -16.74 -22.02
C VAL A 92 -5.45 -15.43 -22.75
N GLU A 93 -4.71 -15.26 -23.85
CA GLU A 93 -4.77 -14.07 -24.68
C GLU A 93 -6.01 -14.10 -25.57
N MET A 94 -6.81 -13.04 -25.47
CA MET A 94 -8.05 -12.89 -26.22
C MET A 94 -7.88 -11.79 -27.25
N GLN A 95 -8.12 -12.08 -28.53
CA GLN A 95 -7.78 -11.16 -29.65
C GLN A 95 -8.44 -9.77 -29.56
N PHE A 96 -9.59 -9.64 -28.90
CA PHE A 96 -10.38 -8.41 -28.84
C PHE A 96 -10.89 -8.06 -27.44
N LEU A 97 -10.52 -8.85 -26.42
CA LEU A 97 -10.97 -8.68 -25.04
C LEU A 97 -9.76 -8.60 -24.12
N ALA A 98 -9.97 -8.12 -22.91
CA ALA A 98 -8.95 -8.20 -21.88
C ALA A 98 -8.54 -9.66 -21.65
N ASP A 99 -7.25 -9.89 -21.44
CA ASP A 99 -6.69 -11.20 -21.12
C ASP A 99 -7.43 -11.83 -19.94
N VAL A 100 -7.69 -13.13 -20.04
CA VAL A 100 -8.34 -13.90 -18.99
C VAL A 100 -7.30 -14.74 -18.26
N PHE A 101 -7.37 -14.76 -16.94
CA PHE A 101 -6.51 -15.59 -16.10
C PHE A 101 -7.31 -16.78 -15.61
N VAL A 102 -6.95 -17.98 -16.04
CA VAL A 102 -7.58 -19.23 -15.59
C VAL A 102 -6.68 -19.93 -14.57
N PRO A 103 -7.23 -20.61 -13.55
CA PRO A 103 -6.43 -21.43 -12.65
C PRO A 103 -5.57 -22.43 -13.43
N CYS A 104 -4.34 -22.66 -12.98
CA CYS A 104 -3.46 -23.64 -13.59
C CYS A 104 -3.96 -25.07 -13.29
N ASP A 105 -4.16 -25.88 -14.32
CA ASP A 105 -4.66 -27.26 -14.18
C ASP A 105 -3.70 -28.19 -13.40
N GLU A 106 -2.39 -27.94 -13.46
CA GLU A 106 -1.38 -28.78 -12.79
C GLU A 106 -1.35 -28.61 -11.27
N CYS A 107 -1.52 -27.38 -10.78
CA CYS A 107 -1.44 -27.09 -9.35
C CYS A 107 -2.76 -26.59 -8.76
N GLU A 108 -3.83 -26.52 -9.56
CA GLU A 108 -5.15 -26.01 -9.17
C GLU A 108 -5.09 -24.65 -8.47
N GLY A 109 -4.19 -23.76 -8.92
CA GLY A 109 -3.97 -22.45 -8.29
C GLY A 109 -3.06 -22.43 -7.06
N ALA A 110 -2.61 -23.57 -6.55
CA ALA A 110 -1.78 -23.65 -5.34
C ALA A 110 -0.36 -23.06 -5.49
N ARG A 111 0.15 -22.87 -6.72
CA ARG A 111 1.47 -22.32 -7.06
C ARG A 111 2.69 -23.19 -6.73
N PHE A 112 2.50 -24.33 -6.06
CA PHE A 112 3.58 -25.19 -5.57
C PHE A 112 3.44 -26.64 -6.05
N LYS A 113 4.55 -27.38 -6.01
CA LYS A 113 4.59 -28.82 -6.25
C LYS A 113 4.00 -29.61 -5.08
N PRO A 114 3.50 -30.84 -5.29
CA PRO A 114 2.95 -31.69 -4.24
C PRO A 114 3.87 -31.87 -3.02
N ASP A 115 5.17 -32.08 -3.25
CA ASP A 115 6.15 -32.28 -2.16
C ASP A 115 6.25 -31.11 -1.17
N VAL A 116 5.99 -29.88 -1.66
CA VAL A 116 5.96 -28.66 -0.84
C VAL A 116 4.61 -28.54 -0.12
N LEU A 117 3.52 -28.90 -0.80
CA LEU A 117 2.16 -28.85 -0.26
C LEU A 117 1.93 -29.87 0.86
N ASP A 118 2.65 -30.99 0.85
CA ASP A 118 2.63 -31.97 1.95
C ASP A 118 3.13 -31.40 3.30
N VAL A 119 3.92 -30.31 3.27
CA VAL A 119 4.40 -29.69 4.50
C VAL A 119 3.34 -28.76 5.06
N THR A 120 2.98 -28.99 6.32
CA THR A 120 2.03 -28.14 7.04
C THR A 120 2.70 -27.41 8.20
N TYR A 121 2.20 -26.21 8.49
CA TYR A 121 2.47 -25.48 9.72
C TYR A 121 1.14 -25.28 10.45
N ARG A 122 1.03 -25.73 11.70
CA ARG A 122 -0.23 -25.72 12.48
C ARG A 122 -1.43 -26.30 11.70
N GLY A 123 -1.19 -27.39 10.95
CA GLY A 123 -2.22 -28.06 10.15
C GLY A 123 -2.64 -27.34 8.87
N ARG A 124 -1.92 -26.29 8.44
CA ARG A 124 -2.19 -25.57 7.19
C ARG A 124 -1.01 -25.66 6.23
N ARG A 125 -1.30 -25.88 4.96
CA ARG A 125 -0.33 -25.84 3.86
C ARG A 125 0.02 -24.40 3.49
N VAL A 126 1.09 -24.22 2.72
CA VAL A 126 1.55 -22.87 2.31
C VAL A 126 0.55 -22.14 1.40
N ASP A 127 -0.13 -22.85 0.50
CA ASP A 127 -1.19 -22.31 -0.35
C ASP A 127 -2.39 -21.83 0.48
N GLN A 128 -2.79 -22.63 1.47
CA GLN A 128 -3.88 -22.28 2.39
C GLN A 128 -3.54 -21.07 3.25
N VAL A 129 -2.27 -20.91 3.65
CA VAL A 129 -1.81 -19.71 4.37
C VAL A 129 -1.85 -18.49 3.46
N LEU A 130 -1.46 -18.62 2.19
CA LEU A 130 -1.58 -17.53 1.22
C LEU A 130 -3.04 -17.15 0.93
N ASP A 131 -3.98 -18.07 1.11
CA ASP A 131 -5.41 -17.82 0.92
C ASP A 131 -6.10 -17.17 2.14
N MET A 132 -5.43 -17.11 3.29
CA MET A 132 -5.96 -16.42 4.48
C MET A 132 -6.07 -14.92 4.26
N THR A 133 -7.11 -14.32 4.84
CA THR A 133 -7.19 -12.87 5.03
C THR A 133 -6.10 -12.39 5.98
N VAL A 134 -5.74 -11.11 5.90
CA VAL A 134 -4.82 -10.47 6.86
C VAL A 134 -5.33 -10.65 8.30
N HIS A 135 -6.64 -10.51 8.53
CA HIS A 135 -7.24 -10.69 9.85
C HIS A 135 -7.03 -12.12 10.40
N GLU A 136 -7.31 -13.15 9.60
CA GLU A 136 -7.09 -14.54 9.98
C GLU A 136 -5.60 -14.82 10.22
N ALA A 137 -4.73 -14.28 9.36
CA ALA A 137 -3.29 -14.45 9.45
C ALA A 137 -2.71 -13.85 10.74
N LEU A 138 -3.22 -12.70 11.21
CA LEU A 138 -2.82 -12.10 12.49
C LEU A 138 -3.09 -13.04 13.66
N SER A 139 -4.23 -13.72 13.66
CA SER A 139 -4.56 -14.72 14.68
C SER A 139 -3.70 -15.99 14.52
N PHE A 140 -3.50 -16.45 13.29
CA PHE A 140 -2.74 -17.66 12.97
C PHE A 140 -1.25 -17.55 13.32
N PHE A 141 -0.65 -16.37 13.12
CA PHE A 141 0.76 -16.08 13.40
C PHE A 141 1.00 -15.41 14.76
N ASN A 142 0.09 -15.58 15.73
CA ASN A 142 0.16 -14.96 17.06
C ASN A 142 1.52 -15.11 17.79
N ASN A 143 2.26 -16.20 17.54
CA ASN A 143 3.57 -16.47 18.14
C ASN A 143 4.78 -16.07 17.26
N SER A 144 4.55 -15.31 16.18
CA SER A 144 5.58 -14.92 15.20
C SER A 144 5.70 -13.41 15.08
N PRO A 145 6.39 -12.71 16.02
CA PRO A 145 6.46 -11.25 16.06
C PRO A 145 6.94 -10.60 14.76
N LYS A 146 7.90 -11.24 14.06
CA LYS A 146 8.43 -10.76 12.77
C LYS A 146 7.37 -10.71 11.67
N ILE A 147 6.45 -11.67 11.66
CA ILE A 147 5.35 -11.74 10.68
C ILE A 147 4.27 -10.74 11.08
N LEU A 148 3.85 -10.78 12.35
CA LEU A 148 2.82 -9.89 12.90
C LEU A 148 3.13 -8.42 12.68
N ARG A 149 4.37 -7.99 12.92
CA ARG A 149 4.78 -6.60 12.71
C ARG A 149 4.53 -6.12 11.27
N ARG A 150 4.70 -6.98 10.27
CA ARG A 150 4.48 -6.63 8.86
C ARG A 150 3.02 -6.70 8.47
N LEU A 151 2.29 -7.69 8.96
CA LEU A 151 0.86 -7.87 8.64
C LEU A 151 -0.04 -6.86 9.37
N ARG A 152 0.30 -6.46 10.59
CA ARG A 152 -0.53 -5.55 11.40
C ARG A 152 -0.72 -4.20 10.73
N VAL A 153 0.29 -3.74 10.00
CA VAL A 153 0.21 -2.47 9.26
C VAL A 153 -0.90 -2.52 8.19
N LEU A 154 -1.17 -3.68 7.57
CA LEU A 154 -2.28 -3.81 6.62
C LEU A 154 -3.65 -3.69 7.31
N ASP A 155 -3.79 -4.25 8.50
CA ASP A 155 -5.02 -4.15 9.30
C ASP A 155 -5.26 -2.70 9.76
N GLU A 156 -4.20 -2.03 10.22
CA GLU A 156 -4.23 -0.62 10.65
C GLU A 156 -4.66 0.35 9.56
N ILE A 157 -4.46 0.02 8.28
CA ILE A 157 -4.88 0.84 7.14
C ILE A 157 -6.16 0.34 6.46
N GLY A 158 -6.89 -0.57 7.11
CA GLY A 158 -8.18 -1.06 6.64
C GLY A 158 -8.12 -2.14 5.56
N LEU A 159 -7.00 -2.83 5.39
CA LEU A 159 -6.82 -3.92 4.43
C LEU A 159 -6.87 -5.31 5.08
N SER A 160 -7.59 -5.43 6.20
CA SER A 160 -7.72 -6.66 6.98
C SER A 160 -8.41 -7.80 6.22
N TYR A 161 -9.24 -7.45 5.24
CA TYR A 161 -10.00 -8.38 4.40
C TYR A 161 -9.20 -8.96 3.23
N LEU A 162 -8.07 -8.35 2.85
CA LEU A 162 -7.27 -8.83 1.72
C LEU A 162 -6.65 -10.18 2.03
N ARG A 163 -6.60 -11.06 1.04
CA ARG A 163 -5.86 -12.33 1.15
C ARG A 163 -4.36 -12.07 1.02
N LEU A 164 -3.56 -12.80 1.79
CA LEU A 164 -2.09 -12.64 1.80
C LEU A 164 -1.48 -12.78 0.40
N GLY A 165 -1.92 -13.79 -0.35
CA GLY A 165 -1.46 -14.14 -1.69
C GLY A 165 -2.25 -13.52 -2.83
N GLN A 166 -3.17 -12.59 -2.55
CA GLN A 166 -4.02 -11.96 -3.56
C GLN A 166 -3.17 -11.32 -4.67
N PRO A 167 -3.34 -11.72 -5.95
CA PRO A 167 -2.56 -11.18 -7.05
C PRO A 167 -2.66 -9.66 -7.14
N ALA A 168 -1.53 -8.98 -7.32
CA ALA A 168 -1.48 -7.52 -7.43
C ALA A 168 -2.31 -6.97 -8.60
N THR A 169 -2.47 -7.77 -9.66
CA THR A 169 -3.29 -7.45 -10.84
C THR A 169 -4.79 -7.39 -10.53
N THR A 170 -5.22 -7.93 -9.39
CA THR A 170 -6.64 -7.94 -8.96
C THR A 170 -6.94 -6.88 -7.88
N LEU A 171 -5.93 -6.13 -7.44
CA LEU A 171 -6.10 -5.06 -6.47
C LEU A 171 -6.64 -3.80 -7.14
N SER A 172 -7.55 -3.12 -6.46
CA SER A 172 -7.96 -1.76 -6.82
C SER A 172 -6.81 -0.76 -6.65
N GLY A 173 -6.93 0.40 -7.31
CA GLY A 173 -5.96 1.49 -7.18
C GLY A 173 -5.77 1.94 -5.72
N GLY A 174 -6.87 2.10 -4.97
CA GLY A 174 -6.84 2.47 -3.55
C GLY A 174 -6.25 1.39 -2.64
N GLU A 175 -6.43 0.10 -2.95
CA GLU A 175 -5.74 -0.99 -2.24
C GLU A 175 -4.23 -0.98 -2.51
N ALA A 176 -3.84 -0.82 -3.78
CA ALA A 176 -2.44 -0.73 -4.17
C ALA A 176 -1.74 0.47 -3.50
N GLN A 177 -2.37 1.63 -3.49
CA GLN A 177 -1.87 2.83 -2.83
C GLN A 177 -1.70 2.62 -1.32
N ARG A 178 -2.71 2.06 -0.65
CA ARG A 178 -2.64 1.73 0.78
C ARG A 178 -1.52 0.73 1.10
N ILE A 179 -1.30 -0.30 0.28
CA ILE A 179 -0.17 -1.23 0.45
C ILE A 179 1.19 -0.52 0.30
N LYS A 180 1.30 0.46 -0.60
CA LYS A 180 2.52 1.30 -0.69
C LYS A 180 2.71 2.11 0.59
N ILE A 181 1.67 2.68 1.18
CA ILE A 181 1.76 3.37 2.48
C ILE A 181 2.24 2.39 3.57
N ALA A 182 1.65 1.19 3.63
CA ALA A 182 2.06 0.16 4.60
C ALA A 182 3.54 -0.20 4.50
N SER A 183 4.10 -0.31 3.29
CA SER A 183 5.50 -0.68 3.12
C SER A 183 6.45 0.33 3.76
N HIS A 184 6.11 1.62 3.70
CA HIS A 184 6.88 2.69 4.30
C HIS A 184 6.76 2.71 5.83
N LEU A 185 5.58 2.43 6.38
CA LEU A 185 5.38 2.28 7.84
C LEU A 185 6.18 1.13 8.45
N THR A 186 6.48 0.07 7.67
CA THR A 186 7.33 -1.03 8.14
C THR A 186 8.84 -0.73 8.05
N GLY A 187 9.22 0.34 7.34
CA GLY A 187 10.61 0.74 7.13
C GLY A 187 11.29 1.17 8.44
N GLN A 188 12.58 0.83 8.58
CA GLN A 188 13.42 1.38 9.64
C GLN A 188 14.35 2.40 9.01
N GLY A 189 13.95 3.66 9.00
CA GLY A 189 14.79 4.76 8.54
C GLY A 189 14.29 6.06 9.12
N SER A 190 15.15 6.77 9.85
CA SER A 190 14.93 8.13 10.33
C SER A 190 15.19 9.19 9.24
N ASP A 191 15.16 8.78 7.98
CA ASP A 191 15.45 9.65 6.85
C ASP A 191 14.24 10.56 6.62
N ARG A 192 14.47 11.88 6.61
CA ARG A 192 13.44 12.90 6.38
C ARG A 192 12.91 12.77 4.95
N THR A 193 11.92 11.92 4.78
CA THR A 193 11.35 11.58 3.48
C THR A 193 10.11 12.44 3.23
N LEU A 194 10.03 13.03 2.05
CA LEU A 194 8.83 13.69 1.55
C LEU A 194 7.97 12.66 0.82
N TYR A 195 6.78 12.38 1.36
CA TYR A 195 5.76 11.58 0.71
C TYR A 195 4.82 12.48 -0.06
N ILE A 196 4.62 12.19 -1.34
CA ILE A 196 3.64 12.88 -2.18
C ILE A 196 2.52 11.89 -2.47
N LEU A 197 1.28 12.22 -2.08
CA LEU A 197 0.10 11.39 -2.27
C LEU A 197 -0.91 12.12 -3.14
N ASP A 198 -1.40 11.43 -4.16
CA ASP A 198 -2.41 11.95 -5.09
C ASP A 198 -3.75 11.27 -4.80
N GLU A 199 -4.72 12.06 -4.33
CA GLU A 199 -6.07 11.68 -3.90
C GLU A 199 -6.14 10.32 -3.17
N PRO A 200 -5.47 10.19 -1.99
CA PRO A 200 -5.43 8.92 -1.29
C PRO A 200 -6.78 8.47 -0.70
N THR A 201 -7.81 9.33 -0.69
CA THR A 201 -9.16 8.97 -0.23
C THR A 201 -10.12 8.55 -1.32
N THR A 202 -9.71 8.51 -2.61
CA THR A 202 -10.59 8.09 -3.70
C THR A 202 -11.20 6.70 -3.42
N GLY A 203 -12.53 6.65 -3.35
CA GLY A 203 -13.26 5.39 -3.15
C GLY A 203 -13.20 4.80 -1.74
N LEU A 204 -12.69 5.54 -0.75
CA LEU A 204 -12.68 5.10 0.65
C LEU A 204 -13.97 5.47 1.39
N HIS A 205 -14.45 4.54 2.22
CA HIS A 205 -15.48 4.82 3.21
C HIS A 205 -14.92 5.69 4.35
N PHE A 206 -15.77 6.44 5.05
CA PHE A 206 -15.38 7.33 6.15
C PHE A 206 -14.51 6.62 7.21
N ASP A 207 -14.85 5.40 7.60
CA ASP A 207 -14.06 4.62 8.58
C ASP A 207 -12.65 4.27 8.08
N ASP A 208 -12.46 4.12 6.77
CA ASP A 208 -11.14 3.84 6.19
C ASP A 208 -10.32 5.13 6.00
N ILE A 209 -10.97 6.28 5.83
CA ILE A 209 -10.31 7.60 5.91
C ILE A 209 -9.71 7.79 7.30
N ALA A 210 -10.43 7.43 8.37
CA ALA A 210 -9.92 7.47 9.74
C ALA A 210 -8.59 6.71 9.91
N LYS A 211 -8.57 5.47 9.41
CA LYS A 211 -7.41 4.57 9.45
C LYS A 211 -6.25 5.12 8.64
N LEU A 212 -6.54 5.67 7.46
CA LEU A 212 -5.54 6.32 6.61
C LEU A 212 -4.91 7.53 7.30
N LEU A 213 -5.71 8.39 7.93
CA LEU A 213 -5.23 9.53 8.71
C LEU A 213 -4.38 9.08 9.91
N GLY A 214 -4.76 8.00 10.58
CA GLY A 214 -3.95 7.36 11.62
C GLY A 214 -2.59 6.89 11.12
N ALA A 215 -2.52 6.34 9.90
CA ALA A 215 -1.27 5.97 9.24
C ALA A 215 -0.42 7.19 8.86
N PHE A 216 -1.03 8.27 8.37
CA PHE A 216 -0.33 9.53 8.07
C PHE A 216 0.32 10.11 9.31
N LYS A 217 -0.41 10.15 10.44
CA LYS A 217 0.12 10.60 11.71
C LYS A 217 1.36 9.82 12.14
N LYS A 218 1.35 8.49 11.99
CA LYS A 218 2.53 7.66 12.29
C LYS A 218 3.75 8.01 11.43
N LEU A 219 3.56 8.36 10.15
CA LEU A 219 4.66 8.81 9.30
C LEU A 219 5.18 10.19 9.74
N LEU A 220 4.29 11.12 10.07
CA LEU A 220 4.64 12.45 10.59
C LEU A 220 5.39 12.36 11.93
N ASP A 221 4.94 11.51 12.85
CA ASP A 221 5.56 11.31 14.19
C ASP A 221 7.01 10.79 14.10
N VAL A 222 7.37 10.10 13.02
CA VAL A 222 8.74 9.63 12.74
C VAL A 222 9.63 10.77 12.20
N GLY A 223 9.05 11.91 11.82
CA GLY A 223 9.74 13.08 11.27
C GLY A 223 9.76 13.14 9.74
N HIS A 224 8.83 12.44 9.08
CA HIS A 224 8.60 12.58 7.64
C HIS A 224 7.70 13.77 7.33
N THR A 225 7.62 14.14 6.04
CA THR A 225 6.71 15.18 5.56
C THR A 225 5.74 14.58 4.55
N LEU A 226 4.45 14.90 4.66
CA LEU A 226 3.43 14.46 3.73
C LEU A 226 2.90 15.67 2.96
N LEU A 227 2.91 15.59 1.63
CA LEU A 227 2.21 16.48 0.73
C LEU A 227 1.08 15.68 0.10
N VAL A 228 -0.15 16.08 0.38
CA VAL A 228 -1.35 15.36 -0.05
C VAL A 228 -2.16 16.26 -0.96
N ILE A 229 -2.49 15.77 -2.15
CA ILE A 229 -3.45 16.39 -3.06
C ILE A 229 -4.81 15.78 -2.73
N GLU A 230 -5.75 16.59 -2.28
CA GLU A 230 -7.06 16.13 -1.83
C GLU A 230 -8.15 17.17 -2.09
N HIS A 231 -9.36 16.67 -2.28
CA HIS A 231 -10.60 17.45 -2.28
C HIS A 231 -11.50 17.06 -1.09
N ASN A 232 -11.17 15.99 -0.37
CA ASN A 232 -11.95 15.54 0.78
C ASN A 232 -11.68 16.42 2.01
N LEU A 233 -12.69 17.18 2.42
CA LEU A 233 -12.61 18.11 3.55
C LEU A 233 -12.30 17.42 4.89
N ASP A 234 -12.60 16.13 5.04
CA ASP A 234 -12.23 15.37 6.23
C ASP A 234 -10.71 15.19 6.36
N VAL A 235 -9.98 15.20 5.25
CA VAL A 235 -8.51 15.21 5.25
C VAL A 235 -7.99 16.64 5.38
N VAL A 236 -8.52 17.57 4.56
CA VAL A 236 -8.05 18.97 4.53
C VAL A 236 -8.14 19.62 5.91
N LYS A 237 -9.22 19.39 6.67
CA LYS A 237 -9.38 19.93 8.03
C LYS A 237 -8.34 19.43 9.04
N THR A 238 -7.68 18.31 8.76
CA THR A 238 -6.68 17.70 9.65
C THR A 238 -5.25 18.07 9.29
N ALA A 239 -5.06 18.81 8.19
CA ALA A 239 -3.74 19.23 7.75
C ALA A 239 -3.18 20.34 8.65
N ASP A 240 -1.88 20.31 8.92
CA ASP A 240 -1.19 21.40 9.63
C ASP A 240 -1.09 22.66 8.75
N TRP A 241 -1.03 22.48 7.43
CA TRP A 241 -0.90 23.55 6.45
C TRP A 241 -1.60 23.18 5.14
N VAL A 242 -2.33 24.13 4.58
CA VAL A 242 -3.09 24.02 3.33
C VAL A 242 -2.55 25.03 2.33
N ILE A 243 -2.39 24.60 1.08
CA ILE A 243 -2.06 25.44 -0.07
C ILE A 243 -3.23 25.31 -1.05
N ASP A 244 -4.00 26.39 -1.18
CA ASP A 244 -5.18 26.43 -2.04
C ASP A 244 -4.85 27.08 -3.38
N LEU A 245 -5.16 26.36 -4.47
CA LEU A 245 -4.89 26.78 -5.83
C LEU A 245 -6.20 27.04 -6.57
N GLY A 246 -6.21 28.07 -7.41
CA GLY A 246 -7.41 28.46 -8.15
C GLY A 246 -7.26 29.85 -8.76
N PRO A 247 -8.29 30.72 -8.68
CA PRO A 247 -9.61 30.46 -8.08
C PRO A 247 -10.44 29.44 -8.88
N GLU A 248 -10.26 29.39 -10.19
CA GLU A 248 -10.96 28.47 -11.09
C GLU A 248 -10.03 27.37 -11.62
N GLY A 249 -10.57 26.47 -12.45
CA GLY A 249 -9.80 25.52 -13.23
C GLY A 249 -9.27 26.08 -14.57
N GLY A 250 -8.37 25.34 -15.21
CA GLY A 250 -7.91 25.67 -16.57
C GLY A 250 -7.14 26.98 -16.67
N HIS A 251 -7.44 27.80 -17.68
CA HIS A 251 -6.75 29.07 -17.94
C HIS A 251 -7.01 30.14 -16.88
N GLU A 252 -8.10 30.02 -16.12
CA GLU A 252 -8.49 30.95 -15.06
C GLU A 252 -7.93 30.54 -13.68
N GLY A 253 -7.17 29.43 -13.64
CA GLY A 253 -6.54 28.90 -12.45
C GLY A 253 -5.02 29.13 -12.36
N GLY A 254 -4.36 28.29 -11.58
CA GLY A 254 -2.90 28.25 -11.46
C GLY A 254 -2.30 29.34 -10.57
N ARG A 255 -3.12 29.99 -9.75
CA ARG A 255 -2.67 31.00 -8.77
C ARG A 255 -2.81 30.46 -7.35
N LEU A 256 -1.96 30.96 -6.46
CA LEU A 256 -2.10 30.74 -5.03
C LEU A 256 -3.23 31.65 -4.51
N VAL A 257 -4.34 31.05 -4.09
CA VAL A 257 -5.50 31.79 -3.55
C VAL A 257 -5.34 32.00 -2.04
N ALA A 258 -4.95 30.94 -1.32
CA ALA A 258 -4.71 30.98 0.11
C ALA A 258 -3.60 30.01 0.52
N ALA A 259 -2.86 30.35 1.58
CA ALA A 259 -1.94 29.45 2.24
C ALA A 259 -1.96 29.70 3.75
N GLY A 260 -2.01 28.63 4.53
CA GLY A 260 -2.06 28.73 5.99
C GLY A 260 -2.62 27.49 6.64
N THR A 261 -2.90 27.58 7.94
CA THR A 261 -3.71 26.60 8.67
C THR A 261 -5.12 26.48 8.07
N PRO A 262 -5.82 25.34 8.24
CA PRO A 262 -7.21 25.18 7.85
C PRO A 262 -8.11 26.36 8.30
N GLU A 263 -7.93 26.84 9.52
CA GLU A 263 -8.70 27.96 10.07
C GLU A 263 -8.40 29.28 9.36
N GLN A 264 -7.14 29.52 8.97
CA GLN A 264 -6.76 30.72 8.20
C GLN A 264 -7.34 30.68 6.79
N VAL A 265 -7.24 29.54 6.10
CA VAL A 265 -7.82 29.35 4.76
C VAL A 265 -9.34 29.51 4.81
N ALA A 266 -10.00 29.02 5.86
CA ALA A 266 -11.44 29.16 6.04
C ALA A 266 -11.92 30.63 6.11
N GLN A 267 -11.05 31.59 6.46
CA GLN A 267 -11.40 33.02 6.49
C GLN A 267 -11.30 33.73 5.14
N VAL A 268 -10.62 33.13 4.15
CA VAL A 268 -10.41 33.75 2.83
C VAL A 268 -11.68 33.60 1.97
N GLN A 269 -12.32 34.72 1.63
CA GLN A 269 -13.58 34.70 0.87
C GLN A 269 -13.42 34.19 -0.56
N GLU A 270 -12.29 34.46 -1.20
CA GLU A 270 -11.99 34.05 -2.58
C GLU A 270 -11.66 32.56 -2.71
N SER A 271 -11.45 31.85 -1.59
CA SER A 271 -11.10 30.42 -1.57
C SER A 271 -12.37 29.57 -1.50
N TYR A 272 -12.67 28.81 -2.56
CA TYR A 272 -13.76 27.82 -2.53
C TYR A 272 -13.50 26.75 -1.45
N THR A 273 -12.25 26.31 -1.31
CA THR A 273 -11.84 25.41 -0.23
C THR A 273 -12.17 26.01 1.13
N GLY A 274 -11.81 27.28 1.36
CA GLY A 274 -12.08 27.99 2.61
C GLY A 274 -13.57 28.14 2.93
N GLN A 275 -14.39 28.43 1.92
CA GLN A 275 -15.86 28.54 2.07
C GLN A 275 -16.46 27.24 2.62
N HIS A 276 -16.11 26.09 2.04
CA HIS A 276 -16.63 24.79 2.49
C HIS A 276 -15.97 24.30 3.78
N LEU A 277 -14.69 24.60 3.98
CA LEU A 277 -13.95 24.22 5.19
C LEU A 277 -14.54 24.89 6.45
N ARG A 278 -15.04 26.12 6.30
CA ARG A 278 -15.73 26.86 7.37
C ARG A 278 -16.91 26.08 7.97
N ASP A 279 -17.72 25.44 7.13
CA ASP A 279 -18.88 24.64 7.58
C ASP A 279 -18.44 23.40 8.34
N VAL A 280 -17.40 22.72 7.85
CA VAL A 280 -16.88 21.47 8.45
C VAL A 280 -16.20 21.74 9.79
N LEU A 281 -15.44 22.83 9.90
CA LEU A 281 -14.82 23.27 11.15
C LEU A 281 -15.87 23.73 12.17
N GLY A 282 -16.89 24.50 11.73
CA GLY A 282 -17.97 25.00 12.58
C GLY A 282 -18.91 23.92 13.12
N SER A 283 -19.09 22.81 12.37
CA SER A 283 -20.00 21.72 12.73
C SER A 283 -19.50 20.80 13.84
N GLY A 284 -18.31 21.04 14.42
CA GLY A 284 -17.78 20.19 15.50
C GLY A 284 -17.52 18.73 15.10
N ARG A 285 -17.47 18.42 13.79
CA ARG A 285 -16.94 17.14 13.25
C ARG A 285 -15.42 17.05 13.38
N SER A 286 -14.84 17.77 14.33
CA SER A 286 -13.44 17.78 14.72
C SER A 286 -12.99 16.43 15.30
N ASN A 287 -13.92 15.56 15.72
CA ASN A 287 -13.59 14.31 16.42
C ASN A 287 -14.06 13.02 15.74
N ALA A 288 -14.54 13.03 14.48
CA ALA A 288 -14.96 11.78 13.83
C ALA A 288 -13.81 10.75 13.72
N TYR A 289 -12.57 11.22 13.74
CA TYR A 289 -11.37 10.40 13.57
C TYR A 289 -10.34 10.58 14.71
N ALA A 290 -10.71 11.28 15.79
CA ALA A 290 -9.85 11.47 16.95
C ALA A 290 -9.98 10.25 17.88
N THR A 291 -9.12 9.26 17.69
CA THR A 291 -8.80 8.21 18.66
C THR A 291 -7.30 8.10 18.83
#